data_AF-A0A6M8VY21-F1
#
_entry.id   AF-A0A6M8VY21-F1
#
_cell.length_a   1.000
_cell.length_b   1.000
_cell.length_c   1.000
_cell.angle_alpha   90.00
_cell.angle_beta   90.00
_cell.angle_gamma   90.00
#
_symmetry.space_group_name_H-M   'P 1'
#
loop_
_entity.id
_entity.type
_entity.pdbx_description
1 polymer ?
#
loop_
_entity_poly.entity_id
_entity_poly.type
_entity_poly.pdbx_seq_one_letter_code
_entity_poly.pdbx_strand_id
1 'polypeptide(L)'
;MSQELNAEAARVVREATDTGNPLPADLEAAWAEWIKGIQGIDERALTLLRAAFEAGAGTVIADAAADLGRRGRLKGGKARAEVLTEEQRQEFARKAAEARWKKP
;
A
#
# COMPACT_ATOMS: atom_id res chain seq x y z
N MET A 1 6.95 24.48 13.29
CA MET A 1 5.70 24.09 13.99
C MET A 1 4.94 22.97 13.28
N SER A 2 4.34 23.14 12.09
CA SER A 2 3.55 22.05 11.46
C SER A 2 4.37 20.81 11.03
N GLN A 3 5.58 20.99 10.49
CA GLN A 3 6.44 19.86 10.14
C GLN A 3 6.98 19.08 11.35
N GLU A 4 7.07 19.75 12.50
CA GLU A 4 7.58 19.20 13.75
C GLU A 4 6.54 18.32 14.45
N LEU A 5 5.27 18.73 14.40
CA LEU A 5 4.12 17.92 14.85
C LEU A 5 3.96 16.64 14.03
N ASN A 6 4.17 16.71 12.71
CA ASN A 6 4.10 15.52 11.86
C ASN A 6 5.26 14.55 12.11
N ALA A 7 6.46 15.07 12.39
CA ALA A 7 7.62 14.26 12.73
C ALA A 7 7.41 13.54 14.07
N GLU A 8 6.84 14.24 15.05
CA GLU A 8 6.56 13.71 16.37
C GLU A 8 5.42 12.68 16.35
N ALA A 9 4.33 12.96 15.65
CA ALA A 9 3.25 11.98 15.45
C ALA A 9 3.76 10.70 14.75
N ALA A 10 4.63 10.84 13.75
CA ALA A 10 5.24 9.70 13.07
C ALA A 10 6.21 8.91 13.99
N ARG A 11 6.89 9.58 14.92
CA ARG A 11 7.73 8.96 15.95
C ARG A 11 6.88 8.14 16.92
N VAL A 12 5.83 8.74 17.48
CA VAL A 12 4.92 8.09 18.42
C VAL A 12 4.23 6.89 17.78
N VAL A 13 3.77 7.01 16.53
CA VAL A 13 3.18 5.88 15.80
C VAL A 13 4.21 4.77 15.58
N ARG A 14 5.44 5.11 15.17
CA ARG A 14 6.51 4.09 15.03
C ARG A 14 6.80 3.42 16.37
N GLU A 15 7.03 4.17 17.43
CA GLU A 15 7.32 3.63 18.76
C GLU A 15 6.19 2.75 19.31
N ALA A 16 4.92 3.11 19.02
CA ALA A 16 3.76 2.32 19.42
C ALA A 16 3.52 1.07 18.55
N THR A 17 4.02 1.05 17.30
CA THR A 17 3.84 -0.05 16.34
C THR A 17 5.06 -0.95 16.22
N ASP A 18 6.22 -0.48 16.66
CA ASP A 18 7.48 -1.21 16.68
C ASP A 18 7.52 -2.12 17.92
N THR A 19 6.68 -3.15 17.88
CA THR A 19 6.60 -4.19 18.91
C THR A 19 7.86 -5.06 18.97
N GLY A 20 8.86 -4.82 18.11
CA GLY A 20 10.03 -5.68 17.91
C GLY A 20 9.69 -7.05 17.31
N ASN A 21 8.39 -7.34 17.12
CA ASN A 21 7.92 -8.59 16.55
C ASN A 21 7.87 -8.47 15.03
N PRO A 22 8.38 -9.46 14.30
CA PRO A 22 8.26 -9.48 12.85
C PRO A 22 6.78 -9.47 12.48
N LEU A 23 6.44 -8.69 11.45
CA LEU A 23 5.11 -8.76 10.86
C LEU A 23 4.84 -10.21 10.40
N PRO A 24 3.60 -10.71 10.57
CA PRO A 24 3.24 -12.04 10.10
C PRO A 24 3.49 -12.16 8.59
N ALA A 25 3.97 -13.33 8.16
CA ALA A 25 4.36 -13.57 6.77
C ALA A 25 3.19 -13.45 5.78
N ASP A 26 1.98 -13.81 6.23
CA ASP A 26 0.75 -13.77 5.45
C ASP A 26 -0.48 -13.58 6.36
N LEU A 27 -1.65 -13.55 5.72
CA LEU A 27 -2.95 -13.36 6.39
C LEU A 27 -3.29 -14.49 7.37
N GLU A 28 -2.90 -15.72 7.06
CA GLU A 28 -3.15 -16.88 7.94
C GLU A 28 -2.28 -16.79 9.19
N ALA A 29 -1.01 -16.43 9.06
CA ALA A 29 -0.12 -16.19 10.19
C ALA A 29 -0.63 -15.03 11.06
N ALA A 30 -1.14 -13.97 10.44
CA ALA A 30 -1.72 -12.83 11.15
C ALA A 30 -2.97 -13.22 11.94
N TRP A 31 -3.87 -13.99 11.32
CA TRP A 31 -5.06 -14.53 11.95
C TRP A 31 -4.70 -15.48 13.11
N ALA A 32 -3.74 -16.38 12.90
CA ALA A 32 -3.31 -17.37 13.89
C ALA A 32 -2.67 -16.72 15.12
N GLU A 33 -1.88 -15.65 14.97
CA GLU A 33 -1.36 -14.91 16.12
C GLU A 33 -2.46 -14.15 16.86
N TRP A 34 -3.37 -13.50 16.12
CA TRP A 34 -4.43 -12.70 16.71
C TRP A 34 -5.44 -13.55 17.50
N ILE A 35 -5.82 -14.72 16.98
CA ILE A 35 -6.80 -15.60 17.62
C ILE A 35 -6.29 -16.20 18.94
N LYS A 36 -4.97 -16.28 19.17
CA LYS A 36 -4.40 -16.81 20.44
C LYS A 36 -4.84 -16.00 21.67
N GLY A 37 -5.12 -14.70 21.49
CA GLY A 37 -5.57 -13.81 22.56
C GLY A 37 -7.07 -13.92 22.87
N ILE A 38 -7.81 -14.71 22.09
CA ILE A 38 -9.26 -14.77 22.13
C ILE A 38 -9.70 -16.07 22.83
N GLN A 39 -10.58 -15.95 23.80
CA GLN A 39 -11.05 -17.06 24.64
C GLN A 39 -12.58 -17.06 24.72
N GLY A 40 -13.19 -18.24 24.88
CA GLY A 40 -14.63 -18.38 25.18
C GLY A 40 -15.58 -18.08 24.01
N ILE A 41 -15.12 -18.22 22.77
CA ILE A 41 -15.92 -17.94 21.57
C ILE A 41 -16.32 -19.26 20.89
N ASP A 42 -17.57 -19.34 20.43
CA ASP A 42 -18.06 -20.48 19.65
C ASP A 42 -17.62 -20.43 18.17
N GLU A 43 -17.82 -21.54 17.46
CA GLU A 43 -17.42 -21.71 16.06
C GLU A 43 -18.06 -20.69 15.10
N ARG A 44 -19.33 -20.32 15.36
CA ARG A 44 -20.05 -19.37 14.51
C ARG A 44 -19.49 -17.97 14.68
N ALA A 45 -19.22 -17.56 15.91
CA ALA A 45 -18.62 -16.27 16.21
C ALA A 45 -17.17 -16.20 15.70
N LEU A 46 -16.40 -17.29 15.77
CA LEU A 46 -15.07 -17.37 15.14
C LEU A 46 -15.13 -17.17 13.62
N THR A 47 -16.12 -17.77 12.97
CA THR A 47 -16.33 -17.61 11.51
C THR A 47 -16.61 -16.15 11.14
N LEU A 48 -17.45 -15.46 11.92
CA LEU A 48 -17.76 -14.04 11.69
C LEU A 48 -16.55 -13.14 11.92
N LEU A 49 -15.77 -13.40 12.98
CA LEU A 49 -14.53 -12.66 13.26
C LEU A 49 -13.50 -12.84 12.15
N ARG A 50 -13.38 -14.05 11.59
CA ARG A 50 -12.49 -14.31 10.46
C ARG A 50 -12.91 -13.52 9.23
N ALA A 51 -14.19 -13.56 8.87
CA ALA A 51 -14.72 -12.79 7.73
C ALA A 51 -14.47 -11.28 7.90
N ALA A 52 -14.66 -10.75 9.11
CA ALA A 52 -14.39 -9.34 9.40
C ALA A 52 -12.89 -9.00 9.32
N PHE A 53 -12.03 -9.88 9.83
CA PHE A 53 -10.57 -9.73 9.76
C PHE A 53 -10.06 -9.75 8.33
N GLU A 54 -10.50 -10.71 7.52
CA GLU A 54 -10.15 -10.82 6.10
C GLU A 54 -10.62 -9.61 5.31
N ALA A 55 -11.84 -9.12 5.55
CA ALA A 55 -12.37 -7.91 4.92
C ALA A 55 -11.54 -6.67 5.31
N GLY A 56 -11.19 -6.52 6.58
CA GLY A 56 -10.34 -5.43 7.06
C GLY A 56 -8.93 -5.48 6.47
N ALA A 57 -8.29 -6.63 6.49
CA ALA A 57 -6.95 -6.83 5.95
C ALA A 57 -6.88 -6.57 4.43
N GLY A 58 -7.90 -7.03 3.70
CA GLY A 58 -7.99 -6.80 2.25
C GLY A 58 -7.99 -5.32 1.87
N THR A 59 -8.70 -4.48 2.64
CA THR A 59 -8.76 -3.02 2.39
C THR A 59 -7.42 -2.32 2.65
N VAL A 60 -6.77 -2.62 3.78
CA VAL A 60 -5.50 -1.98 4.17
C VAL A 60 -4.37 -2.35 3.22
N ILE A 61 -4.29 -3.62 2.79
CA ILE A 61 -3.25 -4.08 1.86
C ILE A 61 -3.44 -3.43 0.48
N ALA A 62 -4.68 -3.30 0.00
CA ALA A 62 -4.97 -2.67 -1.27
C ALA A 62 -4.56 -1.18 -1.28
N ASP A 63 -4.86 -0.44 -0.22
CA ASP A 63 -4.52 0.97 -0.10
C ASP A 63 -3.00 1.19 0.00
N ALA A 64 -2.30 0.36 0.77
CA ALA A 64 -0.85 0.40 0.88
C ALA A 64 -0.17 0.08 -0.46
N ALA A 65 -0.64 -0.95 -1.17
CA ALA A 65 -0.15 -1.31 -2.50
C ALA A 65 -0.40 -0.18 -3.52
N ALA A 66 -1.58 0.44 -3.49
CA ALA A 66 -1.90 1.57 -4.34
C ALA A 66 -0.94 2.74 -4.07
N ASP A 67 -0.71 3.10 -2.80
CA ASP A 67 0.18 4.20 -2.43
C ASP A 67 1.63 3.95 -2.85
N LEU A 68 2.15 2.75 -2.62
CA LEU A 68 3.47 2.34 -3.10
C LEU A 68 3.57 2.44 -4.62
N GLY A 69 2.56 1.97 -5.35
CA GLY A 69 2.45 2.12 -6.80
C GLY A 69 2.46 3.58 -7.24
N ARG A 70 1.78 4.48 -6.51
CA ARG A 70 1.82 5.94 -6.78
C ARG A 70 3.23 6.50 -6.62
N ARG A 71 3.90 6.19 -5.51
CA ARG A 71 5.27 6.65 -5.24
C ARG A 71 6.24 6.15 -6.30
N GLY A 72 6.14 4.87 -6.68
CA GLY A 72 6.96 4.25 -7.71
C GLY A 72 6.80 4.92 -9.08
N ARG A 73 5.55 5.14 -9.55
CA ARG A 73 5.33 5.81 -10.85
C ARG A 73 5.82 7.26 -10.87
N LEU A 74 5.74 7.99 -9.75
CA LEU A 74 6.21 9.38 -9.67
C LEU A 74 7.73 9.44 -9.77
N LYS A 75 8.43 8.56 -9.04
CA LYS A 75 9.89 8.43 -9.12
C LYS A 75 10.33 8.03 -10.52
N GLY A 76 9.74 6.97 -11.09
CA GLY A 76 10.09 6.46 -12.41
C GLY A 76 9.69 7.38 -13.57
N GLY A 77 8.57 8.08 -13.45
CA GLY A 77 8.12 9.09 -14.42
C GLY A 77 9.08 10.27 -14.47
N LYS A 78 9.45 10.82 -13.30
CA LYS A 78 10.43 11.90 -13.20
C LYS A 78 11.80 11.50 -13.76
N ALA A 79 12.32 10.35 -13.34
CA ALA A 79 13.61 9.84 -13.83
C ALA A 79 13.63 9.64 -15.36
N ARG A 80 12.52 9.13 -15.94
CA ARG A 80 12.39 9.02 -17.40
C ARG A 80 12.32 10.38 -18.07
N ALA A 81 11.64 11.37 -17.48
CA ALA A 81 11.56 12.70 -18.07
C ALA A 81 12.92 13.43 -18.09
N GLU A 82 13.74 13.24 -17.06
CA GLU A 82 15.06 13.88 -16.93
C GLU A 82 16.08 13.43 -17.99
N VAL A 83 15.98 12.18 -18.46
CA VAL A 83 16.93 11.63 -19.46
C VAL A 83 16.53 11.89 -20.92
N LEU A 84 15.34 12.47 -21.16
CA LEU A 84 14.80 12.66 -22.52
C LEU A 84 15.07 14.05 -23.07
N THR A 85 15.58 14.10 -24.30
CA THR A 85 15.66 15.34 -25.09
C THR A 85 14.28 15.81 -25.51
N GLU A 86 14.19 17.06 -25.98
CA GLU A 86 12.93 17.65 -26.42
C GLU A 86 12.37 16.93 -27.67
N GLU A 87 13.24 16.54 -28.60
CA GLU A 87 12.87 15.80 -29.82
C GLU A 87 12.32 14.41 -29.46
N GLN A 88 12.98 13.73 -28.51
CA GLN A 88 12.53 12.42 -28.03
C GLN A 88 11.18 12.55 -27.33
N ARG A 89 10.97 13.60 -26.52
CA ARG A 89 9.67 13.88 -25.89
C ARG A 89 8.57 14.11 -26.93
N GLN A 90 8.85 14.88 -27.98
CA GLN A 90 7.89 15.13 -29.07
C GLN A 90 7.57 13.84 -29.84
N GLU A 91 8.57 13.00 -30.12
CA GLU A 91 8.38 11.72 -30.77
C GLU A 91 7.50 10.78 -29.92
N PHE A 92 7.74 10.69 -28.61
CA PHE A 92 6.90 9.91 -27.71
C PHE A 92 5.47 10.45 -27.63
N ALA A 93 5.29 11.77 -27.58
CA ALA A 93 3.98 12.39 -27.58
C ALA A 93 3.19 12.06 -28.85
N ARG A 94 3.82 12.14 -30.02
CA ARG A 94 3.20 11.75 -31.30
C ARG A 94 2.81 10.28 -31.31
N LYS A 95 3.72 9.37 -30.92
CA LYS A 95 3.45 7.92 -30.83
C LYS A 95 2.30 7.61 -29.87
N ALA A 96 2.26 8.28 -28.71
CA ALA A 96 1.18 8.11 -27.73
C ALA A 96 -0.16 8.61 -28.26
N ALA A 97 -0.18 9.74 -28.97
CA ALA A 97 -1.39 10.24 -29.63
C ALA A 97 -1.87 9.26 -30.70
N GLU A 98 -1.00 8.83 -31.61
CA GLU A 98 -1.35 7.84 -32.64
C GLU A 98 -1.92 6.55 -32.03
N ALA A 99 -1.30 6.02 -30.96
CA ALA A 99 -1.79 4.83 -30.28
C ALA A 99 -3.17 5.05 -29.63
N ARG A 100 -3.43 6.24 -29.07
CA ARG A 100 -4.73 6.60 -28.49
C ARG A 100 -5.82 6.69 -29.55
N TRP A 101 -5.51 7.27 -30.71
CA TRP A 101 -6.47 7.51 -31.80
C TRP A 101 -6.61 6.32 -32.76
N LYS A 102 -5.71 5.33 -32.72
CA LYS A 102 -5.81 4.06 -33.48
C LYS A 102 -6.65 2.98 -32.79
N LYS A 103 -7.23 3.24 -31.60
CA LYS A 103 -8.23 2.32 -31.04
C LYS A 103 -9.48 2.34 -31.94
N PRO A 104 -9.98 1.19 -32.42
CA PRO A 104 -11.22 1.12 -33.20
C PRO A 104 -12.43 1.61 -32.38
#